data_AF-A0AAW3VCL3-F1
#
_entry.id   AF-A0AAW3VCL3-F1
#
_cell.length_a   1.000
_cell.length_b   1.000
_cell.length_c   1.000
_cell.angle_alpha   90.00
_cell.angle_beta   90.00
_cell.angle_gamma   90.00
#
_symmetry.space_group_name_H-M   'P 1'
#
loop_
_entity.id
_entity.type
_entity.pdbx_description
1 polymer ?
#
loop_
_entity_poly.entity_id
_entity_poly.type
_entity_poly.pdbx_seq_one_letter_code
_entity_poly.pdbx_strand_id
1 'polypeptide(L)'
;MANYWKQWLALSAVSVLLTACQSIDTMKLKHAKASTESKSNALIYCTGTPDCQFERFNQTIIVNADNGRISDEALKQKLVRLQAKNLNQANPIYLSVPAGQHELVVRFYPISKDKAETLHVFHRFQANNRYSLKMFRDRSARSSSLLNASAPDPLCVDLVQEQKTIRRFCKPYNAVTGIAEFVEKKI
;
A
#
# COMPACT_ATOMS: atom_id res chain seq x y z
N MET A 1 13.18 34.51 38.92
CA MET A 1 12.38 33.64 38.02
C MET A 1 13.09 33.40 36.68
N ALA A 2 14.34 32.93 36.69
CA ALA A 2 15.16 32.79 35.47
C ALA A 2 15.27 31.34 34.95
N ASN A 3 14.78 30.34 35.70
CA ASN A 3 14.95 28.92 35.36
C ASN A 3 13.83 28.37 34.46
N TYR A 4 12.69 29.04 34.35
CA TYR A 4 11.58 28.57 33.49
C TYR A 4 11.85 28.79 31.99
N TRP A 5 12.64 29.79 31.61
CA TRP A 5 12.84 30.12 30.20
C TRP A 5 13.77 29.13 29.48
N LYS A 6 14.74 28.54 30.21
CA LYS A 6 15.65 27.51 29.69
C LYS A 6 14.92 26.20 29.37
N GLN A 7 13.90 25.83 30.15
CA GLN A 7 13.11 24.61 29.89
C GLN A 7 12.25 24.73 28.63
N TRP A 8 11.69 25.91 28.34
CA TRP A 8 10.89 26.13 27.13
C TRP A 8 11.73 26.11 25.85
N LEU A 9 12.97 26.61 25.89
CA LEU A 9 13.89 26.52 24.75
C LEU A 9 14.36 25.07 24.49
N ALA A 10 14.57 24.28 25.55
CA ALA A 10 14.93 22.87 25.40
C ALA A 10 13.79 22.01 24.82
N LEU A 11 12.53 22.30 25.17
CA LEU A 11 11.35 21.60 24.64
C LEU A 11 11.06 21.91 23.15
N SER A 12 11.38 23.14 22.71
CA SER A 12 11.24 23.53 21.30
C SER A 12 12.29 22.87 20.39
N ALA A 13 13.53 22.69 20.87
CA ALA A 13 14.59 22.05 20.08
C ALA A 13 14.34 20.54 19.84
N VAL A 14 13.70 19.83 20.78
CA VAL A 14 13.40 18.40 20.64
C VAL A 14 12.25 18.14 19.66
N SER A 15 11.31 19.07 19.52
CA SER A 15 10.15 18.92 18.62
C SER A 15 10.50 19.14 17.13
N VAL A 16 11.58 19.87 16.82
CA VAL A 16 12.07 20.05 15.44
C VAL A 16 12.76 18.79 14.89
N LEU A 17 13.37 17.97 15.75
CA LEU A 17 14.09 16.76 15.30
C LEU A 17 13.15 15.66 14.82
N LEU A 18 11.92 15.57 15.34
CA LEU A 18 10.98 14.49 15.02
C LEU A 18 10.29 14.65 13.66
N THR A 19 10.17 15.87 13.14
CA THR A 19 9.55 16.15 11.82
C THR A 19 10.55 16.08 10.65
N ALA A 20 11.85 16.06 10.94
CA ALA A 20 12.89 16.03 9.91
C ALA A 20 12.96 14.68 9.17
N CYS A 21 12.69 13.56 9.85
CA CYS A 21 12.96 12.24 9.27
C CYS A 21 12.03 11.83 8.12
N GLN A 22 10.77 12.29 8.07
CA GLN A 22 9.87 12.00 6.93
C GLN A 22 10.08 12.98 5.74
N SER A 23 10.60 14.16 6.05
CA SER A 23 10.94 15.19 5.05
C SER A 23 12.13 14.77 4.19
N ILE A 24 13.13 14.13 4.79
CA ILE A 24 14.32 13.61 4.09
C ILE A 24 13.94 12.55 3.05
N ASP A 25 13.12 11.57 3.41
CA ASP A 25 12.72 10.50 2.49
C ASP A 25 11.82 11.02 1.37
N THR A 26 10.95 11.99 1.66
CA THR A 26 10.18 12.72 0.64
C THR A 26 11.12 13.41 -0.36
N MET A 27 12.17 14.06 0.12
CA MET A 27 13.15 14.70 -0.76
C MET A 27 13.92 13.68 -1.60
N LYS A 28 14.41 12.58 -1.01
CA LYS A 28 15.10 11.51 -1.75
C LYS A 28 14.25 11.00 -2.91
N LEU A 29 12.95 10.75 -2.67
CA LEU A 29 12.03 10.28 -3.70
C LEU A 29 11.74 11.32 -4.79
N LYS A 30 11.59 12.60 -4.43
CA LYS A 30 11.40 13.68 -5.43
C LYS A 30 12.60 13.81 -6.39
N HIS A 31 13.81 13.54 -5.90
CA HIS A 31 15.03 13.62 -6.69
C HIS A 31 15.39 12.29 -7.38
N ALA A 32 14.69 11.19 -7.07
CA ALA A 32 14.89 9.89 -7.70
C ALA A 32 14.35 9.92 -9.14
N LYS A 33 15.18 10.38 -10.08
CA LYS A 33 14.84 10.39 -11.52
C LYS A 33 14.74 8.96 -12.06
N ALA A 34 13.82 8.75 -12.99
CA ALA A 34 13.75 7.52 -13.76
C ALA A 34 15.05 7.32 -14.57
N SER A 35 15.79 6.26 -14.25
CA SER A 35 16.89 5.73 -15.07
C SER A 35 16.34 5.06 -16.34
N THR A 36 17.18 4.89 -17.37
CA THR A 36 16.82 4.25 -18.64
C THR A 36 16.24 2.84 -18.44
N GLU A 37 16.81 2.04 -17.53
CA GLU A 37 16.26 0.72 -17.16
C GLU A 37 14.87 0.85 -16.53
N SER A 38 14.68 1.79 -15.60
CA SER A 38 13.38 1.99 -14.94
C SER A 38 12.29 2.57 -15.82
N LYS A 39 12.61 3.07 -17.03
CA LYS A 39 11.58 3.49 -18.00
C LYS A 39 10.77 2.30 -18.51
N SER A 40 11.38 1.11 -18.55
CA SER A 40 10.74 -0.13 -18.97
C SER A 40 10.01 -0.88 -17.86
N ASN A 41 10.07 -0.39 -16.61
CA ASN A 41 9.48 -1.08 -15.47
C ASN A 41 7.95 -1.11 -15.52
N ALA A 42 7.39 -2.13 -14.88
CA ALA A 42 5.98 -2.13 -14.54
C ALA A 42 5.72 -1.14 -13.41
N LEU A 43 4.62 -0.38 -13.51
CA LEU A 43 4.21 0.59 -12.50
C LEU A 43 3.03 0.05 -11.71
N ILE A 44 3.14 -0.07 -10.40
CA ILE A 44 2.12 -0.70 -9.56
C ILE A 44 1.57 0.29 -8.55
N TYR A 45 0.25 0.41 -8.55
CA TYR A 45 -0.54 1.26 -7.68
C TYR A 45 -1.46 0.41 -6.80
N CYS A 46 -1.87 0.94 -5.65
CA CYS A 46 -2.96 0.39 -4.86
C CYS A 46 -4.05 1.48 -4.73
N THR A 47 -5.33 1.11 -4.79
CA THR A 47 -6.45 2.06 -4.78
C THR A 47 -7.72 1.42 -4.21
N GLY A 48 -8.83 2.19 -4.14
CA GLY A 48 -10.16 1.67 -3.81
C GLY A 48 -10.48 1.61 -2.31
N THR A 49 -9.57 2.11 -1.49
CA THR A 49 -9.67 2.24 -0.03
C THR A 49 -9.13 3.61 0.39
N PRO A 50 -9.48 4.16 1.57
CA PRO A 50 -8.91 5.42 2.04
C PRO A 50 -7.38 5.43 2.09
N ASP A 51 -6.76 4.30 2.45
CA ASP A 51 -5.30 4.15 2.47
C ASP A 51 -4.87 2.72 2.15
N CYS A 52 -3.69 2.58 1.53
CA CYS A 52 -3.06 1.30 1.22
C CYS A 52 -1.54 1.46 1.17
N GLN A 53 -0.83 0.38 1.48
CA GLN A 53 0.62 0.37 1.54
C GLN A 53 1.19 -0.90 0.94
N PHE A 54 2.30 -0.77 0.22
CA PHE A 54 3.11 -1.90 -0.19
C PHE A 54 3.94 -2.38 1.00
N GLU A 55 3.71 -3.61 1.44
CA GLU A 55 4.46 -4.19 2.55
C GLU A 55 5.80 -4.73 2.06
N ARG A 56 5.77 -5.54 0.99
CA ARG A 56 6.93 -6.31 0.53
C ARG A 56 6.86 -6.61 -0.96
N PHE A 57 8.00 -6.57 -1.63
CA PHE A 57 8.19 -7.00 -3.01
C PHE A 57 9.30 -8.06 -3.05
N ASN A 58 8.97 -9.29 -3.44
CA ASN A 58 9.81 -10.47 -3.24
C ASN A 58 10.34 -10.50 -1.81
N GLN A 59 11.65 -10.45 -1.57
CA GLN A 59 12.22 -10.45 -0.21
C GLN A 59 12.42 -9.03 0.36
N THR A 60 12.24 -7.98 -0.45
CA THR A 60 12.49 -6.60 -0.06
C THR A 60 11.27 -6.01 0.64
N ILE A 61 11.39 -5.69 1.93
CA ILE A 61 10.37 -4.89 2.65
C ILE A 61 10.28 -3.52 1.99
N ILE A 62 9.08 -3.05 1.67
CA ILE A 62 8.86 -1.73 1.08
C ILE A 62 8.52 -0.73 2.18
N VAL A 63 7.45 -0.95 2.93
CA VAL A 63 7.04 -0.12 4.09
C VAL A 63 6.99 -0.99 5.35
N ASN A 64 7.82 -0.64 6.34
CA ASN A 64 7.84 -1.30 7.64
C ASN A 64 6.49 -1.15 8.36
N ALA A 65 5.95 -2.26 8.86
CA ALA A 65 4.67 -2.27 9.57
C ALA A 65 4.72 -1.46 10.88
N ASP A 66 5.85 -1.52 11.59
CA ASP A 66 5.99 -0.95 12.94
C ASP A 66 6.01 0.58 12.95
N ASN A 67 6.63 1.20 11.94
CA ASN A 67 6.88 2.64 11.91
C ASN A 67 6.38 3.34 10.65
N GLY A 68 5.81 2.60 9.69
CA GLY A 68 5.30 3.13 8.43
C GLY A 68 6.37 3.75 7.52
N ARG A 69 7.66 3.51 7.79
CA ARG A 69 8.76 4.07 7.00
C ARG A 69 9.10 3.19 5.82
N ILE A 70 9.51 3.83 4.72
CA ILE A 70 10.06 3.14 3.56
C ILE A 70 11.42 2.57 3.94
N SER A 71 11.70 1.32 3.55
CA SER A 71 13.00 0.72 3.84
C SER A 71 14.11 1.33 2.99
N ASP A 72 15.32 1.42 3.54
CA ASP A 72 16.49 1.86 2.79
C ASP A 72 16.81 0.93 1.62
N GLU A 73 16.53 -0.37 1.77
CA GLU A 73 16.72 -1.38 0.71
C GLU A 73 15.82 -1.07 -0.50
N ALA A 74 14.54 -0.76 -0.27
CA ALA A 74 13.60 -0.40 -1.33
C ALA A 74 13.99 0.90 -2.05
N LEU A 75 14.55 1.86 -1.31
CA LEU A 75 15.09 3.10 -1.87
C LEU A 75 16.36 2.84 -2.71
N LYS A 76 17.30 2.04 -2.22
CA LYS A 76 18.53 1.67 -2.94
C LYS A 76 18.25 0.91 -4.23
N GLN A 77 17.31 -0.04 -4.18
CA GLN A 77 16.84 -0.79 -5.35
C GLN A 77 15.94 0.07 -6.27
N LYS A 78 15.66 1.34 -5.90
CA LYS A 78 14.84 2.29 -6.66
C LYS A 78 13.44 1.74 -6.99
N LEU A 79 12.88 0.90 -6.14
CA LEU A 79 11.56 0.28 -6.33
C LEU A 79 10.42 1.27 -6.10
N VAL A 80 10.65 2.31 -5.29
CA VAL A 80 9.60 3.22 -4.82
C VAL A 80 9.66 4.56 -5.54
N ARG A 81 8.49 5.12 -5.84
CA ARG A 81 8.31 6.45 -6.40
C ARG A 81 7.21 7.19 -5.64
N LEU A 82 7.32 8.51 -5.58
CA LEU A 82 6.31 9.36 -4.94
C LEU A 82 5.17 9.63 -5.94
N GLN A 83 3.91 9.39 -5.56
CA GLN A 83 2.73 9.86 -6.30
C GLN A 83 2.06 11.07 -5.65
N ALA A 84 2.11 11.17 -4.33
CA ALA A 84 1.53 12.30 -3.61
C ALA A 84 2.51 13.48 -3.51
N LYS A 85 2.10 14.59 -2.90
CA LYS A 85 3.00 15.76 -2.70
C LYS A 85 4.12 15.44 -1.70
N ASN A 86 3.85 14.57 -0.73
CA ASN A 86 4.78 14.11 0.30
C ASN A 86 4.32 12.78 0.93
N LEU A 87 5.17 12.19 1.78
CA LEU A 87 4.94 10.90 2.43
C LEU A 87 3.88 10.92 3.56
N ASN A 88 3.39 12.09 3.96
CA ASN A 88 2.43 12.21 5.06
C ASN A 88 0.98 12.04 4.58
N GLN A 89 0.79 12.03 3.25
CA GLN A 89 -0.51 11.82 2.64
C GLN A 89 -0.83 10.32 2.56
N ALA A 90 -2.12 9.99 2.53
CA ALA A 90 -2.56 8.61 2.31
C ALA A 90 -2.06 8.10 0.95
N ASN A 91 -1.68 6.83 0.90
CA ASN A 91 -1.15 6.17 -0.29
C ASN A 91 -0.10 7.03 -1.03
N PRO A 92 1.02 7.42 -0.40
CA PRO A 92 1.87 8.45 -0.95
C PRO A 92 2.78 7.96 -2.08
N ILE A 93 2.90 6.64 -2.26
CA ILE A 93 3.87 6.00 -3.14
C ILE A 93 3.24 5.03 -4.14
N TYR A 94 3.95 4.77 -5.22
CA TYR A 94 3.71 3.66 -6.14
C TYR A 94 5.02 2.91 -6.40
N LEU A 95 4.95 1.67 -6.89
CA LEU A 95 6.13 0.89 -7.22
C LEU A 95 6.50 1.00 -8.69
N SER A 96 7.79 0.97 -8.97
CA SER A 96 8.38 0.81 -10.29
C SER A 96 9.26 -0.44 -10.23
N VAL A 97 8.76 -1.56 -10.75
CA VAL A 97 9.38 -2.88 -10.58
C VAL A 97 9.83 -3.45 -11.93
N PRO A 98 10.91 -4.25 -11.97
CA PRO A 98 11.31 -4.93 -13.21
C PRO A 98 10.20 -5.88 -13.70
N ALA A 99 10.21 -6.15 -15.01
CA ALA A 99 9.33 -7.15 -15.58
C ALA A 99 9.75 -8.56 -15.15
N GLY A 100 8.79 -9.43 -14.85
CA GLY A 100 9.07 -10.78 -14.35
C GLY A 100 7.99 -11.32 -13.43
N GLN A 101 8.17 -12.57 -13.02
CA GLN A 101 7.35 -13.23 -12.01
C GLN A 101 7.79 -12.73 -10.63
N HIS A 102 6.87 -12.09 -9.90
CA HIS A 102 7.18 -11.51 -8.59
C HIS A 102 6.07 -11.79 -7.59
N GLU A 103 6.46 -11.88 -6.32
CA GLU A 103 5.53 -11.77 -5.20
C GLU A 103 5.39 -10.31 -4.78
N LEU A 104 4.16 -9.87 -4.58
CA LEU A 104 3.84 -8.56 -4.05
C LEU A 104 2.86 -8.71 -2.87
N VAL A 105 3.19 -8.08 -1.75
CA VAL A 105 2.34 -8.04 -0.56
C VAL A 105 1.85 -6.61 -0.35
N VAL A 106 0.53 -6.45 -0.27
CA VAL A 106 -0.12 -5.13 -0.11
C VAL A 106 -1.07 -5.17 1.08
N ARG A 107 -0.97 -4.15 1.94
CA ARG A 107 -1.90 -3.90 3.04
C ARG A 107 -2.91 -2.85 2.62
N PHE A 108 -4.19 -3.16 2.75
CA PHE A 108 -5.28 -2.21 2.54
C PHE A 108 -5.90 -1.82 3.87
N TYR A 109 -6.25 -0.55 4.06
CA TYR A 109 -6.85 -0.04 5.28
C TYR A 109 -8.27 0.48 5.01
N PRO A 110 -9.26 -0.42 4.81
CA PRO A 110 -10.62 -0.04 4.40
C PRO A 110 -11.42 0.69 5.49
N ILE A 111 -11.00 0.58 6.76
CA ILE A 111 -11.69 1.16 7.92
C ILE A 111 -10.76 2.09 8.68
N SER A 112 -9.59 1.61 9.10
CA SER A 112 -8.65 2.34 9.96
C SER A 112 -7.22 1.81 9.79
N LYS A 113 -6.22 2.58 10.23
CA LYS A 113 -4.79 2.24 10.03
C LYS A 113 -4.28 1.07 10.87
N ASP A 114 -4.99 0.72 11.94
CA ASP A 114 -4.72 -0.45 12.80
C ASP A 114 -5.34 -1.75 12.22
N LYS A 115 -6.25 -1.64 11.24
CA LYS A 115 -6.94 -2.79 10.65
C LYS A 115 -6.57 -2.93 9.17
N ALA A 116 -5.45 -3.61 8.94
CA ALA A 116 -4.98 -3.96 7.61
C ALA A 116 -5.63 -5.24 7.09
N GLU A 117 -6.02 -5.23 5.82
CA GLU A 117 -6.33 -6.42 5.03
C GLU A 117 -5.15 -6.68 4.09
N THR A 118 -4.44 -7.78 4.34
CA THR A 118 -3.23 -8.12 3.58
C THR A 118 -3.56 -9.03 2.41
N LEU A 119 -3.08 -8.67 1.22
CA LEU A 119 -3.16 -9.48 0.02
C LEU A 119 -1.76 -9.87 -0.45
N HIS A 120 -1.56 -11.17 -0.69
CA HIS A 120 -0.39 -11.71 -1.37
C HIS A 120 -0.73 -11.98 -2.84
N VAL A 121 0.09 -11.44 -3.75
CA VAL A 121 -0.10 -11.60 -5.18
C VAL A 121 1.17 -12.11 -5.82
N PHE A 122 1.10 -13.29 -6.43
CA PHE A 122 2.14 -13.80 -7.34
C PHE A 122 1.72 -13.50 -8.77
N HIS A 123 2.45 -12.63 -9.48
CA HIS A 123 2.08 -12.23 -10.83
C HIS A 123 3.29 -11.96 -11.72
N ARG A 124 3.13 -12.21 -13.02
CA ARG A 124 4.12 -11.88 -14.05
C ARG A 124 3.88 -10.46 -14.57
N PHE A 125 4.53 -9.47 -13.95
CA PHE A 125 4.45 -8.09 -14.38
C PHE A 125 5.18 -7.87 -15.71
N GLN A 126 4.54 -7.15 -16.63
CA GLN A 126 5.09 -6.85 -17.95
C GLN A 126 5.69 -5.45 -17.98
N ALA A 127 6.76 -5.29 -18.77
CA ALA A 127 7.41 -4.01 -18.98
C ALA A 127 6.45 -2.96 -19.55
N ASN A 128 6.66 -1.70 -19.18
CA ASN A 128 5.88 -0.53 -19.64
C ASN A 128 4.38 -0.54 -19.31
N ASN A 129 3.91 -1.48 -18.49
CA ASN A 129 2.50 -1.57 -18.13
C ASN A 129 2.22 -0.99 -16.75
N ARG A 130 1.02 -0.44 -16.59
CA ARG A 130 0.48 0.08 -15.34
C ARG A 130 -0.50 -0.92 -14.76
N TYR A 131 -0.30 -1.23 -13.49
CA TYR A 131 -1.12 -2.13 -12.70
C TYR A 131 -1.72 -1.38 -11.51
N SER A 132 -2.97 -1.65 -11.19
CA SER A 132 -3.62 -1.15 -9.99
C SER A 132 -4.28 -2.30 -9.24
N LEU A 133 -3.93 -2.48 -7.98
CA LEU A 133 -4.67 -3.33 -7.06
C LEU A 133 -5.77 -2.49 -6.42
N LYS A 134 -7.00 -2.68 -6.90
CA LYS A 134 -8.17 -1.88 -6.50
C LYS A 134 -9.04 -2.67 -5.55
N MET A 135 -9.06 -2.30 -4.27
CA MET A 135 -9.97 -2.88 -3.29
C MET A 135 -11.39 -2.33 -3.45
N PHE A 136 -12.40 -3.15 -3.21
CA PHE A 136 -13.80 -2.74 -3.15
C PHE A 136 -14.62 -3.74 -2.33
N ARG A 137 -15.80 -3.33 -1.87
CA ARG A 137 -16.82 -4.25 -1.36
C ARG A 137 -17.69 -4.71 -2.50
N ASP A 138 -17.80 -6.02 -2.68
CA ASP A 138 -18.68 -6.61 -3.68
C ASP A 138 -20.13 -6.66 -3.16
N ARG A 139 -20.91 -5.65 -3.55
CA ARG A 139 -22.31 -5.49 -3.14
C ARG A 139 -23.29 -6.29 -4.01
N SER A 140 -22.80 -6.99 -5.03
CA SER A 140 -23.64 -7.77 -5.94
C SER A 140 -24.14 -9.07 -5.30
N ALA A 141 -23.47 -9.52 -4.22
CA ALA A 141 -23.77 -10.77 -3.51
C ALA A 141 -24.95 -10.69 -2.52
N ARG A 142 -25.93 -9.78 -2.72
CA ARG A 142 -27.15 -9.74 -1.89
C ARG A 142 -28.09 -10.88 -2.28
N SER A 143 -27.83 -12.06 -1.69
CA SER A 143 -28.71 -13.22 -1.70
C SER A 143 -30.01 -12.93 -0.95
N SER A 144 -31.12 -13.50 -1.43
CA SER A 144 -32.49 -13.34 -0.91
C SER A 144 -32.76 -13.96 0.48
N SER A 145 -31.78 -14.61 1.10
CA SER A 145 -31.92 -15.22 2.43
C SER A 145 -31.60 -14.23 3.56
N LEU A 146 -32.44 -14.16 4.60
CA LEU A 146 -32.26 -13.30 5.77
C LEU A 146 -30.92 -13.51 6.50
N LEU A 147 -30.39 -14.74 6.49
CA LEU A 147 -29.09 -15.07 7.06
C LEU A 147 -27.91 -14.53 6.23
N ASN A 148 -28.08 -14.44 4.90
CA ASN A 148 -27.06 -13.85 4.02
C ASN A 148 -27.17 -12.34 3.95
N ALA A 149 -28.38 -11.78 4.11
CA ALA A 149 -28.61 -10.33 4.15
C ALA A 149 -27.97 -9.64 5.37
N SER A 150 -27.65 -10.39 6.41
CA SER A 150 -26.99 -9.91 7.63
C SER A 150 -25.46 -10.10 7.61
N ALA A 151 -24.92 -10.81 6.62
CA ALA A 151 -23.48 -10.94 6.43
C ALA A 151 -22.89 -9.67 5.78
N PRO A 152 -21.71 -9.18 6.20
CA PRO A 152 -21.05 -8.06 5.55
C PRO A 152 -20.72 -8.37 4.08
N ASP A 153 -20.86 -7.37 3.19
CA ASP A 153 -20.44 -7.50 1.79
C ASP A 153 -18.95 -7.93 1.72
N PRO A 154 -18.62 -8.98 0.93
CA PRO A 154 -17.26 -9.49 0.84
C PRO A 154 -16.29 -8.44 0.29
N LEU A 155 -15.07 -8.43 0.83
CA LEU A 155 -14.00 -7.56 0.34
C LEU A 155 -13.30 -8.22 -0.83
N CYS A 156 -13.17 -7.50 -1.93
CA CYS A 156 -12.48 -7.96 -3.12
C CYS A 156 -11.37 -6.98 -3.52
N VAL A 157 -10.37 -7.49 -4.22
CA VAL A 157 -9.29 -6.73 -4.85
C VAL A 157 -9.18 -7.16 -6.29
N ASP A 158 -9.35 -6.22 -7.20
CA ASP A 158 -9.08 -6.42 -8.61
C ASP A 158 -7.62 -6.06 -8.91
N LEU A 159 -6.90 -6.95 -9.58
CA LEU A 159 -5.69 -6.58 -10.30
C LEU A 159 -6.10 -6.07 -11.68
N VAL A 160 -6.00 -4.76 -11.86
CA VAL A 160 -6.30 -4.06 -13.11
C VAL A 160 -5.01 -3.80 -13.85
N GLN A 161 -4.90 -4.25 -15.09
CA GLN A 161 -3.83 -3.88 -16.00
C GLN A 161 -4.39 -2.85 -16.99
N GLU A 162 -3.80 -1.64 -16.97
CA GLU A 162 -4.32 -0.46 -17.65
C GLU A 162 -5.78 -0.16 -17.25
N GLN A 163 -6.74 -0.68 -18.00
CA GLN A 163 -8.18 -0.49 -17.79
C GLN A 163 -8.94 -1.82 -17.65
N LYS A 164 -8.26 -2.96 -17.80
CA LYS A 164 -8.87 -4.29 -17.80
C LYS A 164 -8.57 -5.00 -16.47
N THR A 165 -9.61 -5.46 -15.78
CA THR A 165 -9.43 -6.42 -14.68
C THR A 165 -8.93 -7.73 -15.28
N ILE A 166 -7.76 -8.17 -14.82
CA ILE A 166 -7.12 -9.41 -15.28
C ILE A 166 -7.20 -10.52 -14.23
N ARG A 167 -7.33 -10.17 -12.96
CA ARG A 167 -7.50 -11.10 -11.84
C ARG A 167 -8.36 -10.45 -10.76
N ARG A 168 -9.11 -11.26 -10.01
CA ARG A 168 -9.93 -10.82 -8.88
C ARG A 168 -9.67 -11.72 -7.70
N PHE A 169 -9.46 -11.14 -6.54
CA PHE A 169 -9.33 -11.87 -5.28
C PHE A 169 -10.43 -11.41 -4.34
N CYS A 170 -11.13 -12.32 -3.69
CA CYS A 170 -12.17 -11.97 -2.74
C CYS A 170 -11.98 -12.73 -1.45
N LYS A 171 -12.17 -12.02 -0.34
CA LYS A 171 -12.20 -12.55 1.01
C LYS A 171 -13.65 -12.87 1.35
N PRO A 172 -14.06 -14.16 1.35
CA PRO A 172 -15.41 -14.54 1.73
C PRO A 172 -15.64 -14.25 3.23
N TYR A 173 -16.86 -13.97 3.63
CA TYR A 173 -17.19 -13.91 5.05
C TYR A 173 -17.32 -15.34 5.60
N ASN A 174 -16.51 -15.70 6.60
CA ASN A 174 -16.65 -16.97 7.32
C ASN A 174 -17.17 -16.69 8.74
N ALA A 175 -18.42 -17.05 8.99
CA ALA A 175 -19.09 -16.84 10.28
C ALA A 175 -18.57 -17.76 11.40
N VAL A 176 -17.91 -18.87 11.05
CA VAL A 176 -17.43 -19.87 12.02
C VAL A 176 -16.05 -19.49 12.58
N THR A 177 -15.14 -19.03 11.73
CA THR A 177 -13.76 -18.70 12.15
C THR A 177 -13.50 -17.21 12.28
N GLY A 178 -14.35 -16.34 11.70
CA GLY A 178 -14.16 -14.89 11.67
C GLY A 178 -12.95 -14.41 10.85
N ILE A 179 -12.10 -15.33 10.38
CA ILE A 179 -10.88 -15.09 9.61
C ILE A 179 -11.06 -15.77 8.26
N ALA A 180 -10.92 -14.97 7.20
CA ALA A 180 -10.85 -15.45 5.84
C ALA A 180 -9.66 -14.82 5.13
N GLU A 181 -9.04 -15.58 4.24
CA GLU A 181 -7.98 -15.08 3.36
C GLU A 181 -8.57 -14.69 2.01
N PHE A 182 -7.82 -13.90 1.24
CA PHE A 182 -8.19 -13.59 -0.13
C PHE A 182 -8.02 -14.82 -1.01
N VAL A 183 -9.10 -15.22 -1.69
CA VAL A 183 -9.09 -16.33 -2.66
C VAL A 183 -9.32 -15.78 -4.06
N GLU A 184 -8.58 -16.27 -5.03
CA GLU A 184 -8.77 -15.88 -6.43
C GLU A 184 -10.12 -16.36 -6.97
N LYS A 185 -10.86 -15.45 -7.59
CA LYS A 185 -12.12 -15.72 -8.29
C LYS A 185 -11.88 -15.61 -9.79
N LYS A 186 -12.52 -16.50 -10.53
CA LYS A 186 -12.61 -16.39 -11.98
C LYS A 186 -13.44 -15.16 -12.35
N ILE A 187 -12.96 -14.40 -13.34
CA ILE A 187 -13.62 -13.24 -13.94
C ILE A 187 -14.20 -13.60 -15.30
#